data_AF-A0A3N4VXN5-F1
#
_entry.id   AF-A0A3N4VXN5-F1
#
_cell.length_a   1.000
_cell.length_b   1.000
_cell.length_c   1.000
_cell.angle_alpha   90.00
_cell.angle_beta   90.00
_cell.angle_gamma   90.00
#
_symmetry.space_group_name_H-M   'P 1'
#
loop_
_entity.id
_entity.type
_entity.pdbx_description
1 polymer ?
#
loop_
_entity_poly.entity_id
_entity_poly.type
_entity_poly.pdbx_seq_one_letter_code
_entity_poly.pdbx_strand_id
1 'polypeptide(L)'
;MNPVTGLVRGTSAYIWSLVTVVAVACVGLGVLSLVGAVLAVAASGRADLSPVGLPLVLLLAGAIALPLSRRALPLVTAREAAAGYTTVPLFSGELPLRDPRDGRELIAAGADVPRSFRVSLRPARRAAQFAPAAAAAA
;
A
#
# COMPACT_ATOMS: atom_id res chain seq x y z
N MET A 1 -21.58 -3.50 -4.56
CA MET A 1 -21.39 -2.03 -4.56
C MET A 1 -22.45 -1.45 -3.64
N ASN A 2 -22.15 -0.44 -2.83
CA ASN A 2 -23.17 0.22 -2.00
C ASN A 2 -24.06 1.06 -2.93
N PRO A 3 -25.38 0.84 -2.96
CA PRO A 3 -26.28 1.59 -3.85
C PRO A 3 -26.42 3.07 -3.50
N VAL A 4 -26.12 3.45 -2.26
CA VAL A 4 -26.23 4.83 -1.76
C VAL A 4 -24.98 5.65 -2.11
N THR A 5 -23.79 5.05 -1.99
CA THR A 5 -22.51 5.77 -2.13
C THR A 5 -21.68 5.35 -3.34
N GLY A 6 -22.11 4.34 -4.09
CA GLY A 6 -21.33 3.76 -5.20
C GLY A 6 -20.06 3.03 -4.78
N LEU A 7 -19.76 2.93 -3.48
CA LEU A 7 -18.49 2.39 -2.99
C LEU A 7 -18.41 0.87 -3.08
N VAL A 8 -17.22 0.36 -3.38
CA VAL A 8 -16.92 -1.08 -3.36
C VAL A 8 -16.24 -1.45 -2.05
N ARG A 9 -16.65 -2.57 -1.46
CA ARG A 9 -16.01 -3.13 -0.27
C ARG A 9 -14.67 -3.73 -0.65
N GLY A 10 -13.64 -3.40 0.11
CA GLY A 10 -12.28 -3.92 -0.09
C GLY A 10 -11.19 -2.94 0.30
N THR A 11 -9.96 -3.44 0.28
CA THR A 11 -8.74 -2.68 0.53
C THR A 11 -8.23 -2.09 -0.79
N SER A 12 -7.90 -0.80 -0.79
CA SER A 12 -7.42 -0.11 -1.99
C SER A 12 -6.02 -0.56 -2.42
N ALA A 13 -5.71 -0.39 -3.71
CA ALA A 13 -4.34 -0.54 -4.21
C ALA A 13 -3.36 0.38 -3.46
N TYR A 14 -3.80 1.59 -3.09
CA TYR A 14 -3.02 2.51 -2.25
C TYR A 14 -2.61 1.91 -0.89
N ILE A 15 -3.51 1.20 -0.20
CA ILE A 15 -3.15 0.56 1.07
C ILE A 15 -2.11 -0.54 0.84
N TRP A 16 -2.28 -1.35 -0.21
CA TRP A 16 -1.31 -2.39 -0.54
C TRP A 16 0.06 -1.83 -0.98
N SER A 17 0.09 -0.66 -1.63
CA SER A 17 1.35 0.02 -1.94
C SER A 17 2.01 0.53 -0.66
N LEU A 18 1.25 1.11 0.27
CA LEU A 18 1.75 1.53 1.57
C LEU A 18 2.29 0.36 2.38
N VAL A 19 1.59 -0.78 2.40
CA VAL A 19 2.07 -2.03 3.02
C VAL A 19 3.40 -2.45 2.39
N THR A 20 3.55 -2.34 1.07
CA THR A 20 4.82 -2.66 0.39
C THR A 20 5.95 -1.76 0.86
N VAL A 21 5.73 -0.45 0.91
CA VAL A 21 6.75 0.52 1.36
C VAL A 21 7.15 0.27 2.81
N VAL A 22 6.17 0.08 3.70
CA VAL A 22 6.42 -0.21 5.12
C VAL A 22 7.14 -1.55 5.28
N ALA A 23 6.75 -2.58 4.52
CA ALA A 23 7.42 -3.88 4.57
C ALA A 23 8.89 -3.79 4.15
N VAL A 24 9.19 -3.05 3.07
CA VAL A 24 10.57 -2.80 2.63
C VAL A 24 11.37 -2.05 3.69
N ALA A 25 10.77 -1.03 4.31
CA ALA A 25 11.42 -0.29 5.39
C ALA A 25 11.69 -1.18 6.61
N CYS A 26 10.74 -2.04 7.01
CA CYS A 26 10.94 -3.01 8.08
C CYS A 26 12.05 -4.00 7.76
N VAL A 27 12.15 -4.52 6.54
CA VAL A 27 13.27 -5.39 6.14
C VAL A 27 14.59 -4.63 6.22
N GLY A 28 14.68 -3.43 5.65
CA GLY A 28 15.91 -2.63 5.66
C GLY A 28 16.38 -2.29 7.07
N LEU A 29 15.48 -1.78 7.92
CA LEU A 29 15.76 -1.49 9.32
C LEU A 29 16.09 -2.76 10.12
N GLY A 30 15.39 -3.86 9.85
CA GLY A 30 15.64 -5.16 10.47
C GLY A 30 17.04 -5.68 10.17
N VAL A 31 17.50 -5.62 8.91
CA VAL A 31 18.87 -6.01 8.54
C VAL A 31 19.89 -5.11 9.20
N LEU A 32 19.71 -3.79 9.11
CA LEU A 32 20.67 -2.82 9.67
C LEU A 32 20.81 -2.98 11.19
N SER A 33 19.69 -3.09 11.90
CA SER A 33 19.67 -3.27 13.35
C SER A 33 20.21 -4.65 13.77
N LEU A 34 20.00 -5.70 12.97
CA LEU A 34 20.57 -7.02 13.23
C LEU A 34 22.09 -7.00 13.15
N VAL A 35 22.65 -6.37 12.10
CA VAL A 35 24.11 -6.23 11.96
C VAL A 35 24.69 -5.44 13.14
N GLY A 36 24.05 -4.33 13.52
CA GLY A 36 24.46 -3.54 14.69
C GLY A 36 24.42 -4.35 15.99
N ALA A 37 23.36 -5.13 16.21
CA ALA A 37 23.24 -5.99 17.38
C ALA A 37 24.34 -7.05 17.42
N VAL A 38 24.62 -7.72 16.31
CA VAL A 38 25.67 -8.75 16.22
C VAL A 38 27.06 -8.15 16.48
N LEU A 39 27.36 -6.99 15.91
CA LEU A 39 28.62 -6.28 16.16
C LEU A 39 28.77 -5.87 17.63
N ALA A 40 27.69 -5.38 18.26
CA ALA A 40 27.69 -5.04 19.68
C ALA A 40 27.92 -6.26 20.57
N VAL A 41 27.27 -7.39 20.27
CA VAL A 41 27.47 -8.66 20.97
C VAL A 41 28.91 -9.13 20.83
N ALA A 42 29.45 -9.16 19.60
CA ALA A 42 30.83 -9.54 19.32
C ALA A 42 31.85 -8.64 20.05
N ALA A 43 31.63 -7.33 20.08
CA ALA A 43 32.49 -6.38 20.79
C ALA A 43 32.39 -6.53 22.32
N SER A 44 31.23 -6.89 22.85
CA SER A 44 31.02 -7.04 24.29
C SER A 44 31.58 -8.33 24.88
N GLY A 45 31.86 -9.34 24.05
CA GLY A 45 32.32 -10.67 24.47
C GLY A 45 31.31 -11.47 25.31
N ARG A 46 30.07 -10.97 25.46
CA ARG A 46 28.99 -11.63 26.22
C ARG A 46 28.02 -12.30 25.26
N ALA A 47 27.54 -13.48 25.62
CA ALA A 47 26.54 -14.23 24.83
C ALA A 47 25.09 -13.73 25.02
N ASP A 48 24.90 -12.42 25.29
CA ASP A 48 23.56 -11.86 25.44
C ASP A 48 22.96 -11.52 24.08
N LEU A 49 21.94 -12.26 23.67
CA LEU A 49 21.24 -12.09 22.40
C LEU A 49 19.96 -11.24 22.50
N SER A 50 19.68 -10.66 23.68
CA SER A 50 18.57 -9.73 23.87
C SER A 50 18.48 -8.61 22.80
N PRO A 51 19.56 -8.02 22.27
CA PRO A 51 19.45 -6.97 21.24
C PRO A 51 18.99 -7.47 19.86
N VAL A 52 18.92 -8.79 19.64
CA VAL A 52 18.57 -9.39 18.34
C VAL A 52 17.05 -9.54 18.15
N GLY A 53 16.27 -9.50 19.23
CA GLY A 53 14.82 -9.73 19.20
C GLY A 53 14.05 -8.73 18.34
N LEU A 54 14.27 -7.43 18.53
CA LEU A 54 13.62 -6.37 17.74
C LEU A 54 13.97 -6.45 16.23
N PRO A 55 15.26 -6.59 15.83
CA PRO A 55 15.63 -6.84 14.45
C PRO A 55 14.89 -8.02 13.80
N LEU A 56 14.78 -9.14 14.51
CA LEU A 56 14.08 -10.33 14.03
C LEU A 56 12.59 -10.07 13.79
N VAL A 57 11.92 -9.36 14.69
CA VAL A 57 10.50 -9.00 14.54
C VAL A 57 10.29 -8.13 13.30
N LEU A 58 11.16 -7.15 13.06
CA LEU A 58 11.10 -6.30 11.87
C LEU A 58 11.30 -7.11 10.58
N LEU A 59 12.25 -8.04 10.57
CA LEU A 59 12.49 -8.94 9.44
C LEU A 59 11.29 -9.84 9.17
N LEU A 60 10.70 -10.45 10.19
CA LEU A 60 9.53 -11.32 10.05
C LEU A 60 8.31 -10.55 9.53
N ALA A 61 8.05 -9.36 10.09
CA ALA A 61 6.96 -8.50 9.63
C ALA A 61 7.11 -8.15 8.14
N GLY A 62 8.33 -7.76 7.73
CA GLY A 62 8.65 -7.50 6.33
C GLY A 62 8.52 -8.74 5.44
N ALA A 63 9.07 -9.88 5.88
CA ALA A 63 9.07 -11.14 5.14
C ALA A 63 7.66 -11.70 4.87
N ILE A 64 6.70 -11.42 5.76
CA ILE A 64 5.29 -11.79 5.58
C ILE A 64 4.57 -10.75 4.71
N ALA A 65 4.76 -9.46 4.99
CA ALA A 65 4.02 -8.39 4.33
C ALA A 65 4.40 -8.20 2.85
N LEU A 66 5.68 -8.34 2.49
CA LEU A 66 6.18 -8.20 1.11
C LEU A 66 5.56 -9.20 0.11
N PRO A 67 5.54 -10.52 0.34
CA PRO A 67 4.93 -11.46 -0.60
C PRO A 67 3.41 -11.28 -0.69
N LEU A 68 2.76 -10.93 0.42
CA LEU A 68 1.32 -10.62 0.42
C LEU A 68 1.03 -9.39 -0.44
N SER A 69 1.80 -8.31 -0.27
CA SER A 69 1.59 -7.09 -1.03
C SER A 69 1.94 -7.27 -2.50
N ARG A 70 3.01 -8.01 -2.84
CA ARG A 70 3.38 -8.34 -4.23
C ARG A 70 2.31 -9.13 -4.97
N ARG A 71 1.55 -9.98 -4.27
CA ARG A 71 0.42 -10.71 -4.86
C ARG A 71 -0.85 -9.88 -4.92
N ALA A 72 -1.18 -9.17 -3.84
CA ALA A 72 -2.43 -8.44 -3.74
C ALA A 72 -2.44 -7.18 -4.61
N LEU A 73 -1.31 -6.45 -4.69
CA LEU A 73 -1.22 -5.19 -5.43
C LEU A 73 -1.62 -5.34 -6.92
N PRO A 74 -1.06 -6.27 -7.73
CA PRO A 74 -1.44 -6.40 -9.15
C PRO A 74 -2.89 -6.84 -9.33
N LEU A 75 -3.41 -7.70 -8.44
CA LEU A 75 -4.80 -8.17 -8.51
C LEU A 75 -5.77 -7.03 -8.24
N VAL A 76 -5.47 -6.23 -7.22
CA VAL A 76 -6.30 -5.08 -6.86
C VAL A 76 -6.19 -4.01 -7.94
N THR A 77 -4.99 -3.64 -8.41
CA THR A 77 -4.83 -2.64 -9.48
C THR A 77 -5.51 -3.05 -10.78
N ALA A 78 -5.43 -4.32 -11.18
CA ALA A 78 -6.15 -4.82 -12.36
C ALA A 78 -7.67 -4.73 -12.18
N ARG A 79 -8.18 -5.07 -10.99
CA ARG A 79 -9.59 -4.90 -10.63
C ARG A 79 -10.02 -3.43 -10.67
N GLU A 80 -9.18 -2.51 -10.19
CA GLU A 80 -9.48 -1.06 -10.23
C GLU A 80 -9.53 -0.55 -11.67
N ALA A 81 -8.52 -0.92 -12.47
CA ALA A 81 -8.42 -0.55 -13.87
C ALA A 81 -9.60 -1.09 -14.69
N ALA A 82 -9.96 -2.37 -14.55
CA ALA A 82 -11.06 -2.99 -15.26
C ALA A 82 -12.42 -2.33 -14.97
N ALA A 83 -12.58 -1.80 -13.76
CA ALA A 83 -13.79 -1.14 -13.35
C ALA A 83 -13.76 0.39 -13.55
N GLY A 84 -12.66 0.92 -14.12
CA GLY A 84 -12.53 2.33 -14.49
C GLY A 84 -12.34 3.27 -13.32
N TYR A 85 -11.93 2.77 -12.15
CA TYR A 85 -11.70 3.57 -10.95
C TYR A 85 -10.23 3.61 -10.51
N THR A 86 -9.83 4.67 -9.80
CA THR A 86 -8.53 4.74 -9.10
C THR A 86 -8.70 5.09 -7.62
N THR A 87 -7.94 4.45 -6.75
CA THR A 87 -8.01 4.70 -5.31
C THR A 87 -7.33 5.98 -4.83
N VAL A 88 -8.04 6.74 -3.99
CA VAL A 88 -7.58 7.97 -3.34
C VAL A 88 -7.08 7.67 -1.92
N PRO A 89 -6.00 8.34 -1.47
CA PRO A 89 -5.50 8.19 -0.10
C PRO A 89 -6.54 8.56 0.96
N LEU A 90 -6.46 7.84 2.07
CA LEU A 90 -7.38 7.87 3.20
C LEU A 90 -7.61 9.25 3.84
N PHE A 91 -6.67 10.17 3.66
CA PHE A 91 -6.59 11.48 4.31
C PHE A 91 -6.94 12.64 3.38
N SER A 92 -7.41 12.34 2.17
CA SER A 92 -7.88 13.32 1.21
C SER A 92 -9.28 13.83 1.61
N GLY A 93 -9.41 14.38 2.82
CA GLY A 93 -10.69 14.81 3.40
C GLY A 93 -11.32 16.01 2.70
N GLU A 94 -10.56 16.74 1.88
CA GLU A 94 -11.06 17.94 1.21
C GLU A 94 -11.60 17.70 -0.20
N LEU A 95 -11.45 16.49 -0.75
CA LEU A 95 -11.88 16.23 -2.12
C LEU A 95 -13.25 15.54 -2.17
N PRO A 96 -14.21 16.09 -2.95
CA PRO A 96 -15.44 15.38 -3.22
C PRO A 96 -15.13 14.13 -4.07
N LEU A 97 -15.74 13.02 -3.69
CA LEU A 97 -15.68 11.77 -4.42
C LEU A 97 -16.73 11.80 -5.52
N ARG A 98 -16.33 11.60 -6.77
CA ARG A 98 -17.24 11.57 -7.92
C ARG A 98 -17.26 10.20 -8.56
N ASP A 99 -18.29 9.90 -9.34
CA ASP A 99 -18.42 8.68 -10.15
C ASP A 99 -17.62 8.86 -11.45
N PRO A 100 -16.89 7.82 -11.91
CA PRO A 100 -15.96 7.94 -13.01
C PRO A 100 -16.66 7.85 -14.36
N ARG A 101 -17.90 7.34 -14.38
CA ARG A 101 -18.64 7.11 -15.62
C ARG A 101 -19.46 8.32 -16.02
N ASP A 102 -20.10 8.96 -15.05
CA ASP A 102 -21.08 10.03 -15.23
C ASP A 102 -20.74 11.31 -14.45
N GLY A 103 -19.69 11.31 -13.62
CA GLY A 103 -19.15 12.52 -12.99
C GLY A 103 -19.96 13.06 -11.81
N ARG A 104 -21.07 12.39 -11.44
CA ARG A 104 -21.90 12.75 -10.29
C ARG A 104 -21.12 12.66 -8.99
N GLU A 105 -21.48 13.48 -8.02
CA GLU A 105 -20.90 13.41 -6.69
C GLU A 105 -21.44 12.18 -5.94
N LEU A 106 -20.53 11.32 -5.48
CA LEU A 106 -20.82 10.13 -4.68
C LEU A 106 -20.73 10.43 -3.19
N ILE A 107 -19.74 11.24 -2.80
CA ILE A 107 -19.49 11.63 -1.41
C ILE A 107 -18.96 13.06 -1.41
N ALA A 108 -19.56 13.91 -0.58
CA ALA A 108 -19.13 15.29 -0.41
C ALA A 108 -17.75 15.41 0.22
N ALA A 109 -17.08 16.52 -0.03
CA ALA A 109 -15.88 16.88 0.72
C ALA A 109 -16.18 16.87 2.22
N GLY A 110 -15.28 16.31 3.02
CA GLY A 110 -15.41 16.21 4.48
C GLY A 110 -16.38 15.13 4.99
N ALA A 111 -17.06 14.37 4.11
CA ALA A 111 -17.97 13.33 4.58
C ALA A 111 -17.20 12.08 5.10
N ASP A 112 -17.71 11.51 6.19
CA ASP A 112 -17.11 10.32 6.80
C ASP A 112 -17.37 9.06 5.95
N VAL A 113 -16.27 8.40 5.55
CA VAL A 113 -16.32 7.15 4.79
C VAL A 113 -15.82 5.99 5.66
N PRO A 114 -16.63 4.94 5.90
CA PRO A 114 -16.19 3.78 6.67
C PRO A 114 -14.97 3.12 6.04
N ARG A 115 -13.97 2.77 6.87
CA ARG A 115 -12.72 2.12 6.43
C ARG A 115 -12.94 0.86 5.58
N SER A 116 -14.04 0.15 5.81
CA SER A 116 -14.40 -1.08 5.08
C SER A 116 -14.93 -0.84 3.66
N PHE A 117 -15.30 0.39 3.31
CA PHE A 117 -15.85 0.78 2.01
C PHE A 117 -14.97 1.87 1.41
N ARG A 118 -13.76 1.53 0.98
CA ARG A 118 -12.83 2.53 0.42
C ARG A 118 -12.30 2.11 -0.93
N VAL A 119 -13.14 2.34 -1.93
CA VAL A 119 -12.73 2.45 -3.32
C VAL A 119 -13.43 3.68 -3.88
N SER A 120 -12.72 4.80 -3.90
CA SER A 120 -13.15 6.01 -4.57
C SER A 120 -13.09 5.81 -6.07
N LEU A 121 -14.11 6.25 -6.78
CA LEU A 121 -14.25 5.97 -8.19
C LEU A 121 -13.76 7.18 -9.03
N ARG A 122 -12.45 7.45 -9.16
CA ARG A 122 -12.01 8.46 -10.16
C ARG A 122 -11.85 7.79 -11.52
N PRO A 123 -12.18 8.43 -12.67
CA PRO A 123 -11.85 7.88 -13.97
C PRO A 123 -10.37 7.55 -13.99
N ALA A 124 -10.01 6.34 -14.38
CA ALA A 124 -8.63 6.02 -14.70
C ALA A 124 -8.16 6.99 -15.79
N ARG A 125 -7.53 8.11 -15.41
CA ARG A 125 -6.71 8.87 -16.35
C ARG A 125 -5.67 7.88 -16.81
N ARG A 126 -5.77 7.47 -18.08
CA ARG A 126 -4.94 6.47 -18.74
C ARG A 126 -3.54 6.47 -18.13
N ALA A 127 -3.22 5.43 -17.36
CA ALA A 127 -1.86 5.16 -16.90
C ALA A 127 -0.87 4.94 -18.08
N ALA A 128 -1.33 5.02 -19.33
CA ALA A 128 -0.52 5.06 -20.54
C ALA A 128 0.49 6.22 -20.61
N GLN A 129 0.42 7.23 -19.73
CA GLN A 129 1.38 8.34 -19.69
C GLN A 129 2.57 8.11 -18.74
N PHE A 130 2.54 7.03 -17.93
CA PHE A 130 3.61 6.69 -16.98
C PHE A 130 4.17 5.28 -17.17
N ALA A 131 3.88 4.63 -18.31
CA ALA A 131 4.67 3.47 -18.72
C ALA A 131 6.09 3.97 -19.02
N PRO A 132 7.15 3.43 -18.39
CA PRO A 132 8.52 3.77 -18.78
C PRO A 132 8.67 3.42 -20.26
N ALA A 133 9.21 4.36 -21.03
CA ALA A 133 9.49 4.24 -22.46
C ALA A 133 10.64 3.25 -22.74
N ALA A 134 10.52 2.01 -22.26
CA ALA A 134 11.53 0.96 -22.39
C ALA A 134 11.07 -0.23 -23.24
N ALA A 135 9.96 -0.11 -23.97
CA ALA A 135 9.43 -1.17 -24.83
C ALA A 135 9.04 -0.67 -26.24
N ALA A 136 9.76 0.34 -26.76
CA ALA A 136 9.57 0.86 -28.12
C ALA A 136 10.87 0.88 -28.93
N ALA A 137 11.84 0.02 -28.57
CA ALA A 137 13.05 -0.21 -29.35
C ALA A 137 13.41 -1.70 -29.30
N ALA A 138 12.69 -2.49 -30.10
CA ALA A 138 13.12 -3.79 -30.61
C ALA A 138 12.53 -3.94 -32.02
#